data_AF-A0A2A6EG65-F1
#
_entry.id   AF-A0A2A6EG65-F1
#
_cell.length_a   1.000
_cell.length_b   1.000
_cell.length_c   1.000
_cell.angle_alpha   90.00
_cell.angle_beta   90.00
_cell.angle_gamma   90.00
#
_symmetry.space_group_name_H-M   'P 1'
#
loop_
_entity.id
_entity.type
_entity.pdbx_description
1 polymer ?
#
loop_
_entity_poly.entity_id
_entity_poly.type
_entity_poly.pdbx_seq_one_letter_code
_entity_poly.pdbx_strand_id
1 'polypeptide(L)' 'MIECLTKDLVMMLMEDYGYSMEKALSIVYNSHTYEKLEDEKTGLYYQSAEYAYDFLNQELNQCVK' A
#
# COMPACT_ATOMS: atom_id res chain seq x y z
N MET A 1 2.83 -8.69 11.46
CA MET A 1 2.08 -7.42 11.67
C MET A 1 1.97 -6.65 10.35
N ILE A 2 3.07 -6.47 9.62
CA ILE A 2 3.08 -5.90 8.25
C ILE A 2 2.24 -6.73 7.27
N GLU A 3 2.25 -8.06 7.36
CA GLU A 3 1.41 -8.91 6.49
C GLU A 3 -0.10 -8.64 6.59
N CYS A 4 -0.62 -8.21 7.75
CA CYS A 4 -2.03 -7.83 7.86
C CYS A 4 -2.28 -6.52 7.11
N LEU A 5 -1.42 -5.51 7.34
CA LEU A 5 -1.46 -4.24 6.61
C LEU A 5 -1.39 -4.45 5.10
N THR A 6 -0.47 -5.29 4.61
CA THR A 6 -0.36 -5.62 3.18
C THR A 6 -1.66 -6.23 2.65
N LYS A 7 -2.30 -7.13 3.40
CA LYS A 7 -3.57 -7.73 2.98
C LYS A 7 -4.70 -6.71 2.92
N ASP A 8 -4.80 -5.83 3.90
CA ASP A 8 -5.78 -4.74 3.90
C ASP A 8 -5.54 -3.79 2.72
N LEU A 9 -4.28 -3.40 2.44
CA LEU A 9 -3.92 -2.58 1.27
C LEU A 9 -4.30 -3.23 -0.06
N VAL A 10 -4.02 -4.53 -0.19
CA VAL A 10 -4.39 -5.30 -1.39
C VAL A 10 -5.90 -5.34 -1.55
N MET A 11 -6.65 -5.58 -0.48
CA MET A 11 -8.12 -5.63 -0.52
C MET A 11 -8.70 -4.28 -0.95
N MET A 12 -8.22 -3.18 -0.37
CA MET A 12 -8.65 -1.83 -0.75
C MET A 12 -8.34 -1.52 -2.22
N LEU A 13 -7.15 -1.89 -2.73
CA LEU A 13 -6.83 -1.75 -4.16
C LEU A 13 -7.74 -2.58 -5.07
N MET A 14 -8.13 -3.78 -4.63
CA MET A 14 -9.05 -4.62 -5.39
C MET A 14 -10.47 -4.01 -5.41
N GLU A 15 -10.92 -3.44 -4.31
CA GLU A 15 -12.24 -2.81 -4.18
C GLU A 15 -12.34 -1.47 -4.91
N ASP A 16 -11.36 -0.57 -4.76
CA ASP A 16 -11.39 0.76 -5.37
C ASP A 16 -11.05 0.75 -6.87
N TYR A 17 -10.04 -0.03 -7.27
CA TYR A 17 -9.53 -0.03 -8.65
C TYR A 17 -9.95 -1.26 -9.46
N GLY A 18 -10.59 -2.26 -8.85
CA GLY A 18 -10.96 -3.51 -9.53
C GLY A 18 -9.75 -4.35 -9.95
N TYR A 19 -8.59 -4.17 -9.31
CA TYR A 19 -7.39 -4.93 -9.66
C TYR A 19 -7.51 -6.40 -9.28
N SER A 20 -6.84 -7.27 -10.04
CA SER A 20 -6.64 -8.66 -9.64
C SER A 20 -5.67 -8.75 -8.47
N MET A 21 -5.81 -9.78 -7.63
CA MET A 21 -4.96 -9.96 -6.44
C MET A 21 -3.46 -9.89 -6.77
N GLU A 22 -3.01 -10.55 -7.83
CA GLU A 22 -1.60 -10.52 -8.27
C GLU A 22 -1.12 -9.12 -8.65
N LYS A 23 -1.99 -8.34 -9.31
CA LYS A 23 -1.71 -6.96 -9.71
C LYS A 23 -1.67 -6.04 -8.51
N ALA A 24 -2.63 -6.16 -7.60
CA ALA A 24 -2.66 -5.40 -6.35
C ALA A 24 -1.44 -5.71 -5.48
N LEU A 25 -1.07 -6.98 -5.32
CA LEU A 25 0.16 -7.37 -4.63
C LEU A 25 1.38 -6.77 -5.29
N SER A 26 1.52 -6.90 -6.61
CA SER A 26 2.65 -6.32 -7.34
C SER A 26 2.74 -4.81 -7.15
N ILE A 27 1.61 -4.10 -7.14
CA ILE A 27 1.58 -2.65 -6.88
C ILE A 27 2.05 -2.34 -5.46
N VAL A 28 1.53 -3.04 -4.45
CA VAL A 28 1.93 -2.82 -3.05
C VAL A 28 3.41 -3.10 -2.88
N TYR A 29 3.92 -4.27 -3.31
CA TYR A 29 5.34 -4.61 -3.16
C TYR A 29 6.29 -3.71 -3.95
N ASN A 30 5.84 -3.12 -5.07
CA ASN A 30 6.64 -2.17 -5.86
C ASN A 30 6.40 -0.70 -5.47
N SER A 31 5.61 -0.43 -4.42
CA SER A 31 5.36 0.93 -3.94
C SER A 31 6.41 1.37 -2.93
N HIS A 32 6.74 2.66 -2.92
CA HIS A 32 7.60 3.18 -1.85
C HIS A 32 6.90 3.16 -0.49
N THR A 33 5.56 3.16 -0.46
CA THR A 33 4.79 2.93 0.76
C THR A 33 5.19 1.61 1.43
N TYR A 34 5.33 0.52 0.67
CA TYR A 34 5.72 -0.77 1.23
C TYR A 34 7.17 -0.81 1.69
N GLU A 35 8.10 -0.22 0.92
CA GLU A 35 9.50 -0.07 1.36
C GLU A 35 9.60 0.70 2.68
N LYS A 36 8.78 1.75 2.85
CA LYS A 36 8.70 2.51 4.11
C LYS A 36 8.04 1.71 5.23
N LEU A 37 7.05 0.87 4.93
CA LEU A 37 6.42 -0.01 5.92
C LEU A 37 7.40 -1.09 6.43
N GLU A 38 8.27 -1.60 5.57
CA GLU A 38 9.35 -2.52 5.97
C GLU A 38 10.48 -1.80 6.71
N ASP A 39 10.73 -0.52 6.40
CA ASP A 39 11.73 0.27 7.11
C ASP A 39 11.18 0.81 8.45
N GLU A 40 11.48 0.07 9.53
CA GLU A 40 11.14 0.41 10.91
C GLU A 40 11.62 1.81 11.34
N LYS A 41 12.62 2.41 10.65
CA LYS A 41 13.13 3.75 10.98
C LYS A 41 12.23 4.88 10.49
N THR A 42 11.34 4.61 9.54
CA THR A 42 10.41 5.63 9.02
C THR A 42 9.26 5.91 9.98
N GLY A 43 9.00 4.99 10.92
CA GLY A 43 7.88 5.07 11.84
C GLY A 43 6.50 4.90 11.19
N LEU A 44 6.43 4.57 9.89
CA LEU A 44 5.16 4.40 9.17
C LEU A 44 4.37 3.18 9.66
N TYR A 45 5.06 2.13 10.11
CA TYR A 45 4.44 0.89 10.62
C TYR A 45 3.61 1.09 11.89
N TYR A 46 3.77 2.22 12.59
CA TYR A 46 3.01 2.58 13.79
C TYR A 46 1.64 3.21 13.46
N GLN A 47 1.38 3.50 12.19
CA GLN A 47 0.13 4.13 11.72
C GLN A 47 -0.89 3.08 11.25
N SER A 48 -2.15 3.48 11.15
CA SER A 48 -3.25 2.63 10.68
C SER A 48 -3.11 2.24 9.19
N ALA A 49 -3.75 1.13 8.79
CA ALA A 49 -3.80 0.65 7.40
C ALA A 49 -4.30 1.72 6.41
N GLU A 50 -5.29 2.52 6.82
CA GLU A 50 -5.86 3.60 6.03
C GLU A 50 -4.83 4.70 5.71
N TYR A 51 -3.92 5.01 6.64
CA TYR A 51 -2.89 6.02 6.41
C TYR A 51 -1.85 5.55 5.38
N ALA A 52 -1.44 4.28 5.49
CA ALA A 52 -0.59 3.66 4.48
C ALA A 52 -1.30 3.60 3.12
N TYR A 53 -2.61 3.31 3.11
CA TYR A 53 -3.40 3.27 1.89
C TYR A 53 -3.51 4.64 1.21
N ASP A 54 -3.77 5.71 1.96
CA ASP A 54 -3.81 7.06 1.40
C ASP A 54 -2.47 7.44 0.76
N PHE A 55 -1.35 7.08 1.39
CA PHE A 55 -0.02 7.30 0.85
C PHE A 55 0.19 6.55 -0.47
N LEU A 56 -0.16 5.25 -0.50
CA LEU A 56 -0.10 4.41 -1.69
C LEU A 56 -1.01 4.94 -2.81
N ASN A 57 -2.21 5.37 -2.46
CA ASN A 57 -3.19 5.93 -3.38
C ASN A 57 -2.70 7.26 -3.97
N GLN A 58 -2.06 8.11 -3.15
CA GLN A 58 -1.40 9.32 -3.63
C GLN A 58 -0.27 9.00 -4.60
N GLU A 59 0.59 8.01 -4.30
CA GLU A 59 1.66 7.57 -5.22
C GLU A 59 1.10 7.11 -6.58
N LEU A 60 0.03 6.30 -6.55
CA LEU A 60 -0.62 5.78 -7.74
C LEU A 60 -1.26 6.89 -8.58
N ASN A 61 -1.91 7.86 -7.94
CA ASN A 61 -2.51 9.01 -8.63
C ASN A 61 -1.46 10.04 -9.11
N GLN A 62 -0.31 10.15 -8.44
CA GLN A 62 0.78 11.05 -8.85
C GLN A 62 1.57 10.53 -10.04
N CYS A 63 1.65 9.21 -10.26
CA CYS A 63 2.32 8.60 -11.41
C CYS A 63 1.56 8.86 -12.75
N VAL A 64 0.34 9.40 -12.71
CA VAL A 64 -0.49 9.70 -13.90
C VAL A 64 -0.31 11.14 -14.44
N LYS A 65 0.78 11.84 -14.09
CA LYS A 65 1.10 13.17 -14.66
C LYS A 65 2.35 13.18 -15.52
#